data_AF-A0A3Q0RUK5-F1
#
_entry.id   AF-A0A3Q0RUK5-F1
#
_cell.length_a   1.000
_cell.length_b   1.000
_cell.length_c   1.000
_cell.angle_alpha   90.00
_cell.angle_beta   90.00
_cell.angle_gamma   90.00
#
_symmetry.space_group_name_H-M   'P 1'
#
loop_
_entity.id
_entity.type
_entity.pdbx_description
1 polymer ?
#
loop_
_entity_poly.entity_id
_entity_poly.type
_entity_poly.pdbx_seq_one_letter_code
_entity_poly.pdbx_strand_id
1 'polypeptide(L)'
;HLYCGGLFSTTGPFADCLSVVQAESYFRGCVFGMCSTHGDPAVLCETLQIYSDVCSKAGIAVSMLRNSTFCPLQCGENSHYNSCADGCPKVCSTLDIAGSCGSCEARCECDSGFKLSGEKCVPEEDCGCWYNGKHYEVKTLVEGHCVQQCQCMGNNNMQCTKMQCGNNEVCKVKDGVKACFSFKSATCSVYGDPHYITYDRLAYDFQGGCSYILTTTCSGESSVQFTVFGHNMHPPLQNFTQSKLEAVALQVEDLHIILNQSGKVYVKYNHVQLPYSTSGTYGSVWVYVKNNYIILETTFGLRMQIDGKNRLFLQVDEHYKYELCGLCGTYSGYQDDDFVTPEENKNYYSNSKQNDYIFLYTLEATNFSTCVILIYLNSCVYDYCATSGDQHTLCESLQSYATACQVAGTELPNWQTGTVCGEYLHQI
;
A
#
# COMPACT_ATOMS: atom_id res chain seq x y z
N HIS A 1 17.86 25.84 -47.29
CA HIS A 1 16.81 24.91 -47.76
C HIS A 1 17.06 23.43 -47.39
N LEU A 2 18.12 23.04 -46.66
CA LEU A 2 18.28 21.68 -46.11
C LEU A 2 18.18 21.69 -44.57
N TYR A 3 17.75 20.58 -43.98
CA TYR A 3 17.60 20.35 -42.53
C TYR A 3 16.68 21.40 -41.85
N CYS A 4 17.02 21.87 -40.65
CA CYS A 4 16.19 22.81 -39.88
C CYS A 4 15.85 24.10 -40.64
N GLY A 5 16.73 24.56 -41.54
CA GLY A 5 16.49 25.73 -42.38
C GLY A 5 15.33 25.58 -43.38
N GLY A 6 14.79 24.36 -43.55
CA GLY A 6 13.57 24.12 -44.33
C GLY A 6 12.32 24.78 -43.73
N LEU A 7 12.30 25.02 -42.42
CA LEU A 7 11.19 25.67 -41.74
C LEU A 7 10.95 27.12 -42.21
N PHE A 8 12.00 27.82 -42.68
CA PHE A 8 11.93 29.19 -43.21
C PHE A 8 11.85 29.26 -44.74
N SER A 9 11.69 28.13 -45.42
CA SER A 9 11.69 28.09 -46.88
C SER A 9 10.42 28.73 -47.46
N THR A 10 10.56 29.86 -48.15
CA THR A 10 9.45 30.55 -48.86
C THR A 10 8.96 29.81 -50.10
N THR A 11 9.65 28.74 -50.52
CA THR A 11 9.30 27.86 -51.64
C THR A 11 9.10 26.41 -51.19
N GLY A 12 9.11 26.15 -49.88
CA GLY A 12 8.99 24.80 -49.30
C GLY A 12 7.57 24.45 -48.86
N PRO A 13 7.35 23.24 -48.32
CA PRO A 13 6.02 22.77 -47.90
C PRO A 13 5.38 23.63 -46.78
N PHE A 14 6.19 24.39 -46.06
CA PHE A 14 5.75 25.28 -44.99
C PHE A 14 5.59 26.75 -45.42
N ALA A 15 5.76 27.07 -46.70
CA ALA A 15 5.78 28.47 -47.19
C ALA A 15 4.51 29.24 -46.79
N ASP A 16 3.35 28.64 -46.98
CA ASP A 16 2.06 29.26 -46.63
C ASP A 16 1.88 29.38 -45.10
N CYS A 17 2.48 28.45 -44.35
CA CYS A 17 2.44 28.41 -42.89
C CYS A 17 3.11 29.61 -42.22
N LEU A 18 4.20 30.10 -42.82
CA LEU A 18 5.03 31.17 -42.26
C LEU A 18 4.24 32.48 -42.02
N SER A 19 3.13 32.66 -42.75
CA SER A 19 2.24 33.81 -42.60
C SER A 19 1.34 33.74 -41.37
N VAL A 20 1.14 32.55 -40.79
CA VAL A 20 0.18 32.28 -39.70
C VAL A 20 0.87 31.76 -38.44
N VAL A 21 1.95 30.98 -38.58
CA VAL A 21 2.68 30.36 -37.47
C VAL A 21 4.17 30.71 -37.58
N GLN A 22 4.71 31.39 -36.59
CA GLN A 22 6.14 31.74 -36.57
C GLN A 22 7.02 30.49 -36.38
N ALA A 23 8.04 30.35 -37.22
CA ALA A 23 8.95 29.19 -37.23
C ALA A 23 10.16 29.30 -36.27
N GLU A 24 10.42 30.48 -35.67
CA GLU A 24 11.67 30.78 -34.94
C GLU A 24 11.93 29.83 -33.76
N SER A 25 10.92 29.55 -32.94
CA SER A 25 11.06 28.63 -31.79
C SER A 25 11.31 27.19 -32.23
N TYR A 26 10.59 26.71 -33.25
CA TYR A 26 10.77 25.37 -33.83
C TYR A 26 12.13 25.22 -34.49
N PHE A 27 12.61 26.26 -35.19
CA PHE A 27 13.93 26.29 -35.79
C PHE A 27 15.04 26.17 -34.74
N ARG A 28 14.97 26.97 -33.65
CA ARG A 28 15.93 26.89 -32.55
C ARG A 28 15.91 25.52 -31.87
N GLY A 29 14.72 24.97 -31.63
CA GLY A 29 14.57 23.61 -31.08
C GLY A 29 15.19 22.55 -32.00
N CYS A 30 14.92 22.62 -33.30
CA CYS A 30 15.50 21.73 -34.30
C CYS A 30 17.03 21.79 -34.30
N VAL A 31 17.62 22.99 -34.36
CA VAL A 31 19.09 23.15 -34.38
C VAL A 31 19.70 22.61 -33.10
N PHE A 32 19.13 22.95 -31.94
CA PHE A 32 19.61 22.47 -30.66
C PHE A 32 19.53 20.94 -30.53
N GLY A 33 18.39 20.34 -30.91
CA GLY A 33 18.19 18.90 -30.86
C GLY A 33 19.13 18.15 -31.81
N MET A 34 19.27 18.63 -33.05
CA MET A 34 20.19 18.05 -34.05
C MET A 34 21.65 18.14 -33.59
N CYS A 35 22.06 19.25 -32.97
CA CYS A 35 23.42 19.37 -32.43
C CYS A 35 23.65 18.41 -31.26
N SER A 36 22.67 18.24 -30.38
CA SER A 36 22.77 17.40 -29.17
C SER A 36 22.77 15.91 -29.48
N THR A 37 22.22 15.51 -30.62
CA THR A 37 22.10 14.10 -31.08
C THR A 37 23.06 13.76 -32.22
N HIS A 38 24.07 14.60 -32.46
CA HIS A 38 25.05 14.41 -33.53
C HIS A 38 24.44 14.27 -34.93
N GLY A 39 23.32 14.96 -35.17
CA GLY A 39 22.65 15.03 -36.46
C GLY A 39 21.66 13.90 -36.73
N ASP A 40 21.08 13.28 -35.70
CA ASP A 40 20.06 12.24 -35.84
C ASP A 40 18.86 12.72 -36.69
N PRO A 41 18.62 12.15 -37.88
CA PRO A 41 17.49 12.51 -38.72
C PRO A 41 16.13 12.40 -38.03
N ALA A 42 15.96 11.56 -37.02
CA ALA A 42 14.71 11.43 -36.27
C ALA A 42 14.29 12.75 -35.60
N VAL A 43 15.26 13.49 -35.05
CA VAL A 43 15.02 14.78 -34.36
C VAL A 43 14.59 15.87 -35.35
N LEU A 44 15.17 15.87 -36.55
CA LEU A 44 14.70 16.72 -37.64
C LEU A 44 13.25 16.40 -37.97
N CYS A 45 12.94 15.12 -38.17
CA CYS A 45 11.61 14.69 -38.60
C CYS A 45 10.52 14.94 -37.56
N GLU A 46 10.82 14.74 -36.28
CA GLU A 46 9.94 15.10 -35.17
C GLU A 46 9.63 16.60 -35.18
N THR A 47 10.66 17.44 -35.30
CA THR A 47 10.46 18.90 -35.28
C THR A 47 9.64 19.38 -36.48
N LEU A 48 9.91 18.85 -37.67
CA LEU A 48 9.16 19.19 -38.86
C LEU A 48 7.70 18.69 -38.78
N GLN A 49 7.45 17.52 -38.15
CA GLN A 49 6.09 17.02 -37.93
C GLN A 49 5.30 17.91 -36.97
N ILE A 50 5.90 18.28 -35.83
CA ILE A 50 5.28 19.16 -34.84
C ILE A 50 4.86 20.48 -35.52
N TYR A 51 5.73 21.05 -36.35
CA TYR A 51 5.41 22.29 -37.06
C TYR A 51 4.29 22.09 -38.09
N SER A 52 4.28 20.95 -38.81
CA SER A 52 3.19 20.57 -39.72
C SER A 52 1.83 20.44 -39.02
N ASP A 53 1.80 19.84 -37.84
CA ASP A 53 0.57 19.64 -37.05
C ASP A 53 0.02 20.96 -36.54
N VAL A 54 0.90 21.85 -36.05
CA VAL A 54 0.51 23.20 -35.62
C VAL A 54 -0.02 24.02 -36.80
N CYS A 55 0.60 23.88 -37.97
CA CYS A 55 0.13 24.53 -39.19
C CYS A 55 -1.27 24.06 -39.62
N SER A 56 -1.48 22.75 -39.57
CA SER A 56 -2.76 22.13 -39.91
C SER A 56 -3.87 22.57 -38.95
N LYS A 57 -3.56 22.68 -37.64
CA LYS A 57 -4.47 23.26 -36.63
C LYS A 57 -4.77 24.74 -36.87
N ALA A 58 -3.88 25.47 -37.50
CA ALA A 58 -4.09 26.86 -37.92
C ALA A 58 -4.88 26.98 -39.25
N GLY A 59 -5.37 25.86 -39.80
CA GLY A 59 -6.20 25.81 -41.01
C GLY A 59 -5.39 25.81 -42.31
N ILE A 60 -4.07 25.70 -42.25
CA ILE A 60 -3.20 25.60 -43.43
C ILE A 60 -2.85 24.13 -43.65
N ALA A 61 -3.36 23.54 -44.72
CA ALA A 61 -3.05 22.16 -45.09
C ALA A 61 -1.59 22.07 -45.58
N VAL A 62 -0.73 21.44 -44.78
CA VAL A 62 0.67 21.19 -45.15
C VAL A 62 0.80 19.74 -45.60
N SER A 63 1.15 19.53 -46.88
CA SER A 63 1.53 18.21 -47.38
C SER A 63 3.03 18.01 -47.19
N MET A 64 3.41 17.51 -46.02
CA MET A 64 4.77 17.03 -45.83
C MET A 64 4.94 15.73 -46.62
N LEU A 65 5.78 15.73 -47.66
CA LEU A 65 6.06 14.52 -48.44
C LEU A 65 6.99 13.59 -47.64
N ARG A 66 6.41 12.82 -46.71
CA ARG A 66 7.11 11.72 -46.03
C ARG A 66 7.33 10.59 -47.04
N ASN A 67 8.57 10.22 -47.29
CA ASN A 67 8.88 9.10 -48.18
C ASN A 67 9.87 8.14 -47.49
N SER A 68 10.13 6.99 -48.13
CA SER A 68 11.02 5.95 -47.58
C SER A 68 12.44 6.44 -47.28
N THR A 69 12.87 7.55 -47.88
CA THR A 69 14.19 8.17 -47.71
C THR A 69 14.19 9.46 -46.89
N PHE A 70 13.02 10.06 -46.60
CA PHE A 70 12.90 11.35 -45.91
C PHE A 70 11.75 11.30 -44.91
N CYS A 71 12.12 11.26 -43.62
CA CYS A 71 11.19 11.20 -42.49
C CYS A 71 10.14 10.08 -42.56
N PRO A 72 10.55 8.80 -42.74
CA PRO A 72 9.61 7.70 -42.62
C PRO A 72 8.98 7.71 -41.22
N LEU A 73 7.72 7.28 -41.10
CA LEU A 73 7.15 6.99 -39.78
C LEU A 73 8.02 5.92 -39.11
N GLN A 74 8.42 6.16 -37.87
CA GLN A 74 9.03 5.13 -37.05
C GLN A 74 7.92 4.16 -36.64
N CYS A 75 7.99 2.95 -37.18
CA CYS A 75 7.00 1.91 -36.94
C CYS A 75 7.48 0.98 -35.82
N GLY A 76 6.53 0.41 -35.08
CA GLY A 76 6.82 -0.53 -34.01
C GLY A 76 7.40 -1.85 -34.52
N GLU A 77 7.72 -2.76 -33.60
CA GLU A 77 8.16 -4.11 -33.97
C GLU A 77 7.15 -4.80 -34.89
N ASN A 78 7.68 -5.59 -35.84
CA ASN A 78 6.89 -6.35 -36.83
C ASN A 78 5.99 -5.48 -37.72
N SER A 79 6.44 -4.25 -38.00
CA SER A 79 5.76 -3.34 -38.92
C SER A 79 6.74 -2.49 -39.71
N HIS A 80 6.32 -2.02 -40.87
CA HIS A 80 7.11 -1.15 -41.74
C HIS A 80 6.32 0.07 -42.18
N TYR A 81 7.04 1.14 -42.52
CA TYR A 81 6.44 2.34 -43.06
C TYR A 81 6.02 2.11 -44.52
N ASN A 82 4.74 2.32 -44.82
CA ASN A 82 4.22 2.42 -46.17
C ASN A 82 3.77 3.86 -46.45
N SER A 83 4.39 4.51 -47.43
CA SER A 83 4.08 5.90 -47.81
C SER A 83 2.76 6.06 -48.56
N CYS A 84 2.15 4.98 -49.03
CA CYS A 84 0.91 4.97 -49.81
C CYS A 84 0.23 3.61 -49.62
N ALA A 85 -0.31 3.37 -48.43
CA ALA A 85 -1.08 2.16 -48.16
C ALA A 85 -2.49 2.31 -48.73
N ASP A 86 -2.91 1.31 -49.49
CA ASP A 86 -4.26 1.24 -50.07
C ASP A 86 -5.15 0.33 -49.23
N GLY A 87 -6.36 0.80 -48.91
CA GLY A 87 -7.37 0.03 -48.19
C GLY A 87 -7.14 -0.06 -46.67
N CYS A 88 -7.94 -0.90 -46.00
CA CYS A 88 -7.86 -1.06 -44.54
C CYS A 88 -6.63 -1.87 -44.11
N PRO A 89 -6.05 -1.58 -42.93
CA PRO A 89 -4.94 -2.39 -42.40
C PRO A 89 -5.44 -3.79 -42.00
N LYS A 90 -4.52 -4.76 -41.96
CA LYS A 90 -4.82 -6.08 -41.40
C LYS A 90 -4.86 -5.99 -39.88
N VAL A 91 -6.05 -6.20 -39.31
CA VAL A 91 -6.33 -6.05 -37.89
C VAL A 91 -6.85 -7.35 -37.26
N CYS A 92 -6.66 -7.50 -35.95
CA CYS A 92 -7.28 -8.56 -35.15
C CYS A 92 -8.77 -8.29 -34.90
N SER A 93 -9.13 -7.01 -34.72
CA SER A 93 -10.48 -6.52 -34.48
C SER A 93 -10.78 -5.29 -35.33
N THR A 94 -12.02 -5.10 -35.75
CA THR A 94 -12.44 -3.84 -36.39
C THR A 94 -12.27 -2.62 -35.48
N LEU A 95 -12.22 -2.83 -34.15
CA LEU A 95 -11.94 -1.80 -33.16
C LEU A 95 -10.47 -1.36 -33.12
N ASP A 96 -9.54 -2.13 -33.72
CA ASP A 96 -8.13 -1.74 -33.85
C ASP A 96 -7.90 -0.77 -35.02
N ILE A 97 -8.91 -0.54 -35.87
CA ILE A 97 -8.79 0.38 -37.00
C ILE A 97 -8.82 1.82 -36.47
N ALA A 98 -7.64 2.45 -36.42
CA ALA A 98 -7.51 3.90 -36.25
C ALA A 98 -7.53 4.60 -37.62
N GLY A 99 -8.46 5.53 -37.84
CA GLY A 99 -8.55 6.33 -39.06
C GLY A 99 -9.56 5.80 -40.10
N SER A 100 -9.59 6.45 -41.27
CA SER A 100 -10.46 6.07 -42.39
C SER A 100 -9.79 5.02 -43.28
N CYS A 101 -10.57 4.09 -43.83
CA CYS A 101 -10.08 3.25 -44.93
C CYS A 101 -10.15 4.03 -46.24
N GLY A 102 -9.00 4.56 -46.68
CA GLY A 102 -8.87 5.34 -47.90
C GLY A 102 -8.01 4.68 -48.98
N SER A 103 -7.80 5.41 -50.07
CA SER A 103 -6.79 5.12 -51.09
C SER A 103 -5.55 5.97 -50.84
N CYS A 104 -4.38 5.33 -50.82
CA CYS A 104 -3.06 5.95 -50.69
C CYS A 104 -2.88 6.84 -49.45
N GLU A 105 -2.85 6.22 -48.27
CA GLU A 105 -2.55 6.90 -47.00
C GLU A 105 -1.21 6.42 -46.42
N ALA A 106 -0.36 7.37 -46.00
CA ALA A 106 0.91 7.04 -45.35
C ALA A 106 0.66 6.51 -43.93
N ARG A 107 1.10 5.27 -43.65
CA ARG A 107 0.91 4.62 -42.34
C ARG A 107 1.98 3.57 -42.05
N CYS A 108 2.03 3.09 -40.81
CA CYS A 108 2.71 1.84 -40.50
C CYS A 108 1.80 0.65 -40.82
N GLU A 109 2.33 -0.34 -41.52
CA GLU A 109 1.63 -1.60 -41.81
C GLU A 109 2.34 -2.76 -41.14
N CYS A 110 1.56 -3.65 -40.54
CA CYS A 110 2.10 -4.89 -39.99
C CYS A 110 2.72 -5.74 -41.10
N ASP A 111 3.86 -6.35 -40.79
CA ASP A 111 4.55 -7.26 -41.70
C ASP A 111 3.71 -8.51 -42.00
N SER A 112 4.07 -9.23 -43.07
CA SER A 112 3.36 -10.46 -43.45
C SER A 112 3.42 -11.49 -42.31
N GLY A 113 2.27 -12.01 -41.90
CA GLY A 113 2.12 -12.92 -40.75
C GLY A 113 1.68 -12.23 -39.45
N PHE A 114 1.67 -10.90 -39.43
CA PHE A 114 1.27 -10.11 -38.26
C PHE A 114 -0.03 -9.34 -38.53
N LYS A 115 -0.77 -9.07 -37.45
CA LYS A 115 -2.00 -8.27 -37.44
C LYS A 115 -1.92 -7.21 -36.36
N LEU A 116 -2.55 -6.06 -36.60
CA LEU A 116 -2.64 -5.00 -35.61
C LEU A 116 -3.62 -5.40 -34.50
N SER A 117 -3.14 -5.42 -33.26
CA SER A 117 -3.86 -5.74 -32.04
C SER A 117 -3.63 -4.59 -31.05
N GLY A 118 -4.62 -3.74 -30.86
CA GLY A 118 -4.47 -2.47 -30.18
C GLY A 118 -3.50 -1.57 -30.95
N GLU A 119 -2.33 -1.30 -30.38
CA GLU A 119 -1.29 -0.44 -30.99
C GLU A 119 -0.08 -1.25 -31.49
N LYS A 120 -0.11 -2.59 -31.41
CA LYS A 120 1.04 -3.46 -31.71
C LYS A 120 0.73 -4.43 -32.83
N CYS A 121 1.73 -4.73 -33.66
CA CYS A 121 1.67 -5.81 -34.64
C CYS A 121 2.12 -7.13 -33.99
N VAL A 122 1.19 -8.08 -33.89
CA VAL A 122 1.38 -9.37 -33.22
C VAL A 122 1.06 -10.52 -34.18
N PRO A 123 1.62 -11.72 -33.96
CA PRO A 123 1.18 -12.93 -34.66
C PRO A 123 -0.33 -13.13 -34.52
N GLU A 124 -0.98 -13.79 -35.48
CA GLU A 124 -2.43 -13.99 -35.47
C GLU A 124 -2.91 -14.78 -34.24
N GLU A 125 -2.09 -15.71 -33.75
CA GLU A 125 -2.31 -16.45 -32.51
C GLU A 125 -2.31 -15.58 -31.24
N ASP A 126 -1.65 -14.42 -31.28
CA ASP A 126 -1.49 -13.50 -30.15
C ASP A 126 -2.45 -12.30 -30.24
N CYS A 127 -3.41 -12.34 -31.18
CA CYS A 127 -4.47 -11.34 -31.27
C CYS A 127 -5.20 -11.19 -29.93
N GLY A 128 -5.31 -9.97 -29.42
CA GLY A 128 -5.88 -9.67 -28.11
C GLY A 128 -7.41 -9.64 -28.10
N CYS A 129 -7.97 -8.97 -27.09
CA CYS A 129 -9.41 -8.83 -26.89
C CYS A 129 -9.82 -7.39 -26.61
N TRP A 130 -10.91 -6.96 -27.22
CA TRP A 130 -11.62 -5.75 -26.81
C TRP A 130 -12.72 -6.09 -25.80
N TYR A 131 -12.67 -5.44 -24.64
CA TYR A 131 -13.67 -5.61 -23.59
C TYR A 131 -13.90 -4.27 -22.87
N ASN A 132 -15.17 -3.87 -22.73
CA ASN A 132 -15.57 -2.58 -22.15
C ASN A 132 -14.84 -1.35 -22.75
N GLY A 133 -14.64 -1.36 -24.08
CA GLY A 133 -13.98 -0.26 -24.80
C GLY A 133 -12.46 -0.17 -24.59
N LYS A 134 -11.84 -1.17 -23.95
CA LYS A 134 -10.40 -1.26 -23.75
C LYS A 134 -9.83 -2.51 -24.41
N HIS A 135 -8.65 -2.37 -25.00
CA HIS A 135 -7.87 -3.49 -25.54
C HIS A 135 -7.07 -4.19 -24.44
N TYR A 136 -7.03 -5.52 -24.51
CA TYR A 136 -6.28 -6.39 -23.62
C TYR A 136 -5.48 -7.39 -24.45
N GLU A 137 -4.18 -7.48 -24.18
CA GLU A 137 -3.33 -8.60 -24.62
C GLU A 137 -3.85 -9.93 -24.02
N VAL A 138 -3.39 -11.07 -24.54
CA VAL A 138 -3.75 -12.41 -24.05
C VAL A 138 -3.25 -12.58 -22.61
N LYS A 139 -4.11 -12.26 -21.63
CA LYS A 139 -3.79 -12.29 -20.21
C LYS A 139 -5.04 -12.42 -19.34
N THR A 140 -4.80 -12.75 -18.08
CA THR A 140 -5.80 -12.71 -17.01
C THR A 140 -5.78 -11.35 -16.31
N LEU A 141 -6.95 -10.85 -15.96
CA LEU A 141 -7.15 -9.60 -15.25
C LEU A 141 -8.26 -9.74 -14.21
N VAL A 142 -8.19 -8.90 -13.17
CA VAL A 142 -9.18 -8.84 -12.10
C VAL A 142 -9.83 -7.45 -12.09
N GLU A 143 -11.15 -7.42 -12.09
CA GLU A 143 -11.95 -6.19 -12.11
C GLU A 143 -12.57 -5.85 -10.75
N GLY A 144 -12.84 -4.56 -10.53
CA GLY A 144 -13.47 -4.06 -9.29
C GLY A 144 -12.68 -4.45 -8.04
N HIS A 145 -13.35 -4.65 -6.90
CA HIS A 145 -12.74 -5.17 -5.67
C HIS A 145 -12.68 -6.71 -5.68
N CYS A 146 -12.07 -7.28 -6.73
CA CYS A 146 -11.98 -8.73 -6.92
C CYS A 146 -13.38 -9.36 -6.95
N VAL A 147 -14.25 -8.79 -7.77
CA VAL A 147 -15.64 -9.26 -7.98
C VAL A 147 -15.76 -10.12 -9.23
N GLN A 148 -14.81 -9.95 -10.16
CA GLN A 148 -14.78 -10.66 -11.43
C GLN A 148 -13.34 -10.84 -11.91
N GLN A 149 -13.03 -12.03 -12.37
CA GLN A 149 -11.80 -12.34 -13.09
C GLN A 149 -12.15 -12.53 -14.56
N CYS A 150 -11.39 -11.89 -15.45
CA CYS A 150 -11.53 -12.04 -16.89
C CYS A 150 -10.23 -12.55 -17.51
N GLN A 151 -10.33 -13.40 -18.51
CA GLN A 151 -9.22 -13.91 -19.27
C GLN A 151 -9.47 -13.64 -20.75
N CYS A 152 -8.55 -12.92 -21.38
CA CYS A 152 -8.52 -12.82 -22.83
C CYS A 152 -7.89 -14.10 -23.38
N MET A 153 -8.71 -14.92 -24.04
CA MET A 153 -8.28 -16.16 -24.71
C MET A 153 -7.72 -15.91 -26.12
N GLY A 154 -7.65 -14.63 -26.51
CA GLY A 154 -7.27 -14.17 -27.84
C GLY A 154 -8.43 -14.08 -28.82
N ASN A 155 -8.20 -13.43 -29.96
CA ASN A 155 -9.17 -13.24 -31.05
C ASN A 155 -10.52 -12.67 -30.57
N ASN A 156 -10.50 -11.64 -29.73
CA ASN A 156 -11.70 -11.03 -29.13
C ASN A 156 -12.55 -11.97 -28.25
N ASN A 157 -12.01 -13.11 -27.82
CA ASN A 157 -12.69 -14.02 -26.90
C ASN A 157 -12.33 -13.69 -25.44
N MET A 158 -13.15 -12.86 -24.80
CA MET A 158 -13.03 -12.56 -23.37
C MET A 158 -13.93 -13.49 -22.56
N GLN A 159 -13.36 -14.22 -21.60
CA GLN A 159 -14.10 -15.07 -20.67
C GLN A 159 -14.00 -14.52 -19.26
N CYS A 160 -15.15 -14.22 -18.65
CA CYS A 160 -15.20 -13.69 -17.30
C CYS A 160 -15.98 -14.60 -16.35
N THR A 161 -15.45 -14.75 -15.14
CA THR A 161 -16.05 -15.51 -14.05
C THR A 161 -16.15 -14.63 -12.81
N LYS A 162 -17.28 -14.71 -12.11
CA LYS A 162 -17.41 -14.07 -10.79
C LYS A 162 -16.35 -14.64 -9.86
N MET A 163 -15.75 -13.76 -9.06
CA MET A 163 -14.78 -14.13 -8.05
C MET A 163 -15.11 -13.41 -6.75
N GLN A 164 -14.61 -13.94 -5.65
CA GLN A 164 -14.62 -13.29 -4.34
C GLN A 164 -13.37 -13.77 -3.60
N CYS A 165 -12.70 -12.87 -2.89
CA CYS A 165 -11.56 -13.25 -2.06
C CYS A 165 -12.01 -14.18 -0.92
N GLY A 166 -11.14 -15.12 -0.55
CA GLY A 166 -11.37 -15.96 0.62
C GLY A 166 -11.44 -15.13 1.90
N ASN A 167 -11.94 -15.73 2.98
CA ASN A 167 -12.11 -15.04 4.27
C ASN A 167 -10.81 -14.45 4.83
N ASN A 168 -9.65 -14.98 4.43
CA ASN A 168 -8.32 -14.53 4.88
C ASN A 168 -7.55 -13.77 3.78
N GLU A 169 -8.25 -13.25 2.78
CA GLU A 169 -7.64 -12.58 1.63
C GLU A 169 -8.24 -11.20 1.42
N VAL A 170 -7.39 -10.25 1.06
CA VAL A 170 -7.78 -8.89 0.68
C VAL A 170 -7.50 -8.68 -0.80
N CYS A 171 -8.44 -8.03 -1.49
CA CYS A 171 -8.25 -7.63 -2.87
C CYS A 171 -7.29 -6.43 -2.95
N LYS A 172 -6.07 -6.65 -3.46
CA LYS A 172 -5.08 -5.59 -3.60
C LYS A 172 -4.24 -5.73 -4.86
N VAL A 173 -3.51 -4.69 -5.19
CA VAL A 173 -2.50 -4.70 -6.24
C VAL A 173 -1.14 -4.94 -5.59
N LYS A 174 -0.42 -5.97 -6.03
CA LYS A 174 0.94 -6.27 -5.61
C LYS A 174 1.79 -6.51 -6.84
N ASP A 175 2.91 -5.80 -6.95
CA ASP A 175 3.84 -5.89 -8.10
C ASP A 175 3.13 -5.68 -9.46
N GLY A 176 2.16 -4.75 -9.51
CA GLY A 176 1.37 -4.45 -10.71
C GLY A 176 0.23 -5.44 -11.02
N VAL A 177 0.10 -6.53 -10.25
CA VAL A 177 -0.93 -7.56 -10.42
C VAL A 177 -2.03 -7.36 -9.38
N LYS A 178 -3.28 -7.22 -9.83
CA LYS A 178 -4.46 -7.20 -8.97
C LYS A 178 -4.96 -8.62 -8.74
N ALA A 179 -5.04 -9.05 -7.49
CA ALA A 179 -5.55 -10.36 -7.10
C ALA A 179 -6.01 -10.37 -5.64
N CYS A 180 -6.56 -11.52 -5.21
CA CYS A 180 -6.76 -11.82 -3.80
C CYS A 180 -5.42 -12.29 -3.23
N PHE A 181 -4.97 -11.62 -2.17
CA PHE A 181 -3.75 -11.98 -1.46
C PHE A 181 -4.08 -12.22 -0.01
N SER A 182 -3.43 -13.19 0.62
CA SER A 182 -3.56 -13.39 2.07
C SER A 182 -3.26 -12.08 2.81
N PHE A 183 -4.19 -11.64 3.65
CA PHE A 183 -3.95 -10.45 4.45
C PHE A 183 -3.03 -10.76 5.63
N LYS A 184 -2.28 -9.74 6.06
CA LYS A 184 -1.48 -9.82 7.29
C LYS A 184 -2.14 -8.94 8.34
N SER A 185 -2.40 -9.49 9.52
CA SER A 185 -2.86 -8.68 10.65
C SER A 185 -1.74 -7.76 11.14
N ALA A 186 -2.08 -6.53 11.51
CA ALA A 186 -1.18 -5.63 12.21
C ALA A 186 -1.42 -5.72 13.71
N THR A 187 -0.38 -5.46 14.50
CA THR A 187 -0.45 -5.55 15.97
C THR A 187 -0.01 -4.22 16.58
N CYS A 188 -0.91 -3.60 17.35
CA CYS A 188 -0.58 -2.56 18.31
C CYS A 188 -0.32 -3.19 19.67
N SER A 189 0.67 -2.69 20.41
CA SER A 189 1.06 -3.23 21.73
C SER A 189 1.07 -2.14 22.79
N VAL A 190 0.58 -2.47 23.99
CA VAL A 190 0.68 -1.63 25.20
C VAL A 190 1.27 -2.48 26.33
N TYR A 191 2.34 -2.03 26.95
CA TYR A 191 3.08 -2.79 27.98
C TYR A 191 3.93 -1.87 28.87
N GLY A 192 4.46 -2.36 29.99
CA GLY A 192 5.40 -1.58 30.81
C GLY A 192 4.77 -0.36 31.48
N ASP A 193 5.44 0.80 31.39
CA ASP A 193 5.18 1.98 32.24
C ASP A 193 4.63 3.31 31.61
N PRO A 194 3.63 3.32 30.70
CA PRO A 194 3.26 2.40 29.65
C PRO A 194 3.88 2.84 28.31
N HIS A 195 4.50 1.88 27.63
CA HIS A 195 5.02 1.97 26.28
C HIS A 195 3.95 1.52 25.28
N TYR A 196 3.91 2.23 24.16
CA TYR A 196 3.00 1.97 23.04
C TYR A 196 3.82 1.65 21.80
N ILE A 197 3.34 0.68 21.03
CA ILE A 197 3.81 0.41 19.67
C ILE A 197 2.58 0.42 18.77
N THR A 198 2.53 1.34 17.81
CA THR A 198 1.42 1.49 16.86
C THR A 198 1.38 0.35 15.84
N TYR A 199 0.30 0.28 15.04
CA TYR A 199 0.20 -0.68 13.93
C TYR A 199 1.33 -0.52 12.89
N ASP A 200 1.82 0.70 12.70
CA ASP A 200 2.92 1.04 11.79
C ASP A 200 4.30 1.00 12.46
N ARG A 201 4.34 0.48 13.70
CA ARG A 201 5.54 0.20 14.50
C ARG A 201 6.25 1.45 15.02
N LEU A 202 5.55 2.57 15.14
CA LEU A 202 6.04 3.71 15.89
C LEU A 202 6.00 3.36 17.38
N ALA A 203 7.14 3.46 18.06
CA ALA A 203 7.25 3.25 19.49
C ALA A 203 7.27 4.60 20.22
N TYR A 204 6.48 4.74 21.28
CA TYR A 204 6.43 5.96 22.09
C TYR A 204 5.90 5.70 23.51
N ASP A 205 6.12 6.66 24.41
CA ASP A 205 5.76 6.56 25.82
C ASP A 205 4.64 7.54 26.17
N PHE A 206 3.69 7.11 27.01
CA PHE A 206 2.59 7.98 27.43
C PHE A 206 2.09 7.68 28.84
N GLN A 207 2.52 8.49 29.81
CA GLN A 207 2.25 8.29 31.25
C GLN A 207 0.87 8.79 31.75
N GLY A 208 -0.15 8.72 30.90
CA GLY A 208 -1.51 9.15 31.24
C GLY A 208 -2.25 8.20 32.19
N GLY A 209 -2.90 8.73 33.24
CA GLY A 209 -3.66 7.96 34.25
C GLY A 209 -5.18 8.00 34.06
N CYS A 210 -5.65 8.00 32.81
CA CYS A 210 -7.07 8.05 32.45
C CYS A 210 -7.45 6.91 31.48
N SER A 211 -8.68 6.97 30.98
CA SER A 211 -9.15 6.13 29.87
C SER A 211 -8.88 6.82 28.54
N TYR A 212 -8.32 6.09 27.59
CA TYR A 212 -7.96 6.61 26.27
C TYR A 212 -8.47 5.70 25.15
N ILE A 213 -8.75 6.28 23.99
CA ILE A 213 -9.06 5.51 22.79
C ILE A 213 -7.74 4.95 22.25
N LEU A 214 -7.58 3.63 22.35
CA LEU A 214 -6.44 2.92 21.77
C LEU A 214 -6.61 2.84 20.25
N THR A 215 -7.78 2.42 19.79
CA THR A 215 -8.11 2.43 18.37
C THR A 215 -9.62 2.60 18.19
N THR A 216 -10.01 3.26 17.11
CA THR A 216 -11.40 3.38 16.67
C THR A 216 -11.46 3.48 15.15
N THR A 217 -12.57 3.09 14.55
CA THR A 217 -12.82 3.24 13.11
C THR A 217 -13.23 4.68 12.82
N CYS A 218 -12.47 5.38 11.97
CA CYS A 218 -12.58 6.83 11.76
C CYS A 218 -12.98 7.22 10.34
N SER A 219 -12.78 6.34 9.35
CA SER A 219 -13.11 6.64 7.94
C SER A 219 -14.63 6.67 7.67
N GLY A 220 -15.43 5.98 8.49
CA GLY A 220 -16.87 5.79 8.26
C GLY A 220 -17.19 4.80 7.14
N GLU A 221 -16.19 4.26 6.44
CA GLU A 221 -16.36 3.27 5.36
C GLU A 221 -16.32 1.82 5.89
N SER A 222 -15.78 1.61 7.10
CA SER A 222 -15.72 0.29 7.72
C SER A 222 -17.12 -0.30 7.91
N SER A 223 -17.27 -1.58 7.54
CA SER A 223 -18.54 -2.31 7.68
C SER A 223 -18.99 -2.47 9.14
N VAL A 224 -18.04 -2.46 10.08
CA VAL A 224 -18.31 -2.51 11.52
C VAL A 224 -17.57 -1.35 12.19
N GLN A 225 -18.33 -0.53 12.91
CA GLN A 225 -17.81 0.59 13.67
C GLN A 225 -17.54 0.17 15.11
N PHE A 226 -16.30 0.25 15.57
CA PHE A 226 -15.91 -0.16 16.93
C PHE A 226 -14.91 0.81 17.55
N THR A 227 -14.85 0.82 18.87
CA THR A 227 -13.87 1.59 19.66
C THR A 227 -13.28 0.70 20.74
N VAL A 228 -11.96 0.74 20.89
CA VAL A 228 -11.24 0.06 21.97
C VAL A 228 -10.66 1.11 22.90
N PHE A 229 -11.04 1.02 24.18
CA PHE A 229 -10.54 1.88 25.24
C PHE A 229 -9.48 1.16 26.07
N GLY A 230 -8.39 1.85 26.38
CA GLY A 230 -7.39 1.44 27.36
C GLY A 230 -7.59 2.24 28.64
N HIS A 231 -7.77 1.55 29.76
CA HIS A 231 -7.94 2.16 31.07
C HIS A 231 -6.61 2.11 31.81
N ASN A 232 -5.89 3.23 31.81
CA ASN A 232 -4.63 3.36 32.50
C ASN A 232 -4.86 3.97 33.89
N MET A 233 -4.08 3.51 34.88
CA MET A 233 -4.17 3.98 36.25
C MET A 233 -2.78 4.20 36.86
N HIS A 234 -2.67 5.22 37.71
CA HIS A 234 -1.52 5.41 38.60
C HIS A 234 -1.73 4.58 39.88
N PRO A 235 -0.84 3.63 40.21
CA PRO A 235 -0.96 2.81 41.42
C PRO A 235 -0.96 3.67 42.70
N PRO A 236 -1.90 3.47 43.65
CA PRO A 236 -2.12 4.39 44.77
C PRO A 236 -1.07 4.35 45.89
N LEU A 237 -0.16 3.38 45.89
CA LEU A 237 0.78 3.10 46.99
C LEU A 237 2.25 3.35 46.66
N GLN A 238 2.54 3.88 45.47
CA GLN A 238 3.90 4.15 45.03
C GLN A 238 4.03 5.65 44.74
N ASN A 239 5.10 6.29 45.23
CA ASN A 239 5.49 7.68 44.88
C ASN A 239 5.94 7.81 43.40
N PHE A 240 5.46 6.93 42.52
CA PHE A 240 5.85 6.83 41.13
C PHE A 240 4.72 7.33 40.22
N THR A 241 5.12 8.11 39.22
CA THR A 241 4.31 8.66 38.12
C THR A 241 3.96 7.62 37.05
N GLN A 242 4.31 6.35 37.27
CA GLN A 242 4.20 5.29 36.27
C GLN A 242 2.75 4.81 36.13
N SER A 243 2.23 4.95 34.93
CA SER A 243 0.88 4.49 34.59
C SER A 243 0.92 3.05 34.10
N LYS A 244 -0.08 2.26 34.45
CA LYS A 244 -0.23 0.86 34.01
C LYS A 244 -1.61 0.63 33.42
N LEU A 245 -1.68 -0.19 32.38
CA LEU A 245 -2.95 -0.62 31.78
C LEU A 245 -3.64 -1.60 32.72
N GLU A 246 -4.77 -1.19 33.31
CA GLU A 246 -5.56 -1.97 34.27
C GLU A 246 -6.66 -2.79 33.57
N ALA A 247 -7.27 -2.23 32.52
CA ALA A 247 -8.32 -2.88 31.77
C ALA A 247 -8.38 -2.38 30.33
N VAL A 248 -8.97 -3.19 29.46
CA VAL A 248 -9.26 -2.83 28.07
C VAL A 248 -10.73 -3.11 27.77
N ALA A 249 -11.39 -2.19 27.07
CA ALA A 249 -12.81 -2.30 26.77
C ALA A 249 -13.09 -2.19 25.27
N LEU A 250 -13.91 -3.09 24.75
CA LEU A 250 -14.48 -3.02 23.40
C LEU A 250 -15.89 -2.45 23.48
N GLN A 251 -16.13 -1.39 22.71
CA GLN A 251 -17.45 -0.85 22.40
C GLN A 251 -17.77 -1.09 20.92
N VAL A 252 -18.85 -1.81 20.63
CA VAL A 252 -19.38 -2.02 19.28
C VAL A 252 -20.90 -2.09 19.35
N GLU A 253 -21.59 -1.18 18.65
CA GLU A 253 -23.05 -1.01 18.77
C GLU A 253 -23.53 -0.95 20.24
N ASP A 254 -24.39 -1.86 20.69
CA ASP A 254 -24.87 -1.98 22.07
C ASP A 254 -24.00 -2.89 22.95
N LEU A 255 -22.98 -3.54 22.39
CA LEU A 255 -22.07 -4.43 23.10
C LEU A 255 -20.93 -3.63 23.74
N HIS A 256 -20.75 -3.83 25.05
CA HIS A 256 -19.62 -3.30 25.83
C HIS A 256 -18.98 -4.45 26.63
N ILE A 257 -17.74 -4.83 26.28
CA ILE A 257 -16.99 -5.90 26.95
C ILE A 257 -15.71 -5.32 27.54
N ILE A 258 -15.47 -5.54 28.84
CA ILE A 258 -14.26 -5.13 29.53
C ILE A 258 -13.47 -6.38 29.92
N LEU A 259 -12.20 -6.44 29.51
CA LEU A 259 -11.21 -7.40 30.00
C LEU A 259 -10.33 -6.69 31.03
N ASN A 260 -10.36 -7.11 32.28
CA ASN A 260 -9.54 -6.52 33.34
C ASN A 260 -8.32 -7.42 33.61
N GLN A 261 -7.15 -6.81 33.86
CA GLN A 261 -5.91 -7.55 34.12
C GLN A 261 -5.98 -8.42 35.39
N SER A 262 -6.88 -8.17 36.34
CA SER A 262 -7.16 -9.10 37.46
C SER A 262 -7.77 -10.45 37.03
N GLY A 263 -8.08 -10.62 35.74
CA GLY A 263 -8.68 -11.82 35.18
C GLY A 263 -10.20 -11.81 35.07
N LYS A 264 -10.85 -10.73 35.54
CA LYS A 264 -12.31 -10.57 35.49
C LYS A 264 -12.76 -10.02 34.14
N VAL A 265 -13.87 -10.56 33.63
CA VAL A 265 -14.50 -10.10 32.40
C VAL A 265 -15.91 -9.61 32.69
N TYR A 266 -16.25 -8.44 32.13
CA TYR A 266 -17.56 -7.82 32.29
C TYR A 266 -18.21 -7.59 30.94
N VAL A 267 -19.48 -7.97 30.80
CA VAL A 267 -20.29 -7.71 29.60
C VAL A 267 -21.50 -6.91 30.02
N LYS A 268 -21.69 -5.72 29.43
CA LYS A 268 -22.74 -4.76 29.83
C LYS A 268 -22.77 -4.59 31.36
N TYR A 269 -21.59 -4.41 31.97
CA TYR A 269 -21.35 -4.23 33.40
C TYR A 269 -21.58 -5.46 34.31
N ASN A 270 -22.00 -6.59 33.76
CA ASN A 270 -22.18 -7.83 34.53
C ASN A 270 -20.95 -8.73 34.40
N HIS A 271 -20.45 -9.24 35.52
CA HIS A 271 -19.37 -10.21 35.51
C HIS A 271 -19.82 -11.51 34.83
N VAL A 272 -19.00 -12.04 33.93
CA VAL A 272 -19.27 -13.30 33.21
C VAL A 272 -18.18 -14.34 33.49
N GLN A 273 -18.54 -15.61 33.37
CA GLN A 273 -17.57 -16.71 33.38
C GLN A 273 -17.09 -17.00 31.96
N LEU A 274 -15.82 -17.41 31.82
CA LEU A 274 -15.23 -17.77 30.53
C LEU A 274 -15.30 -19.30 30.32
N PRO A 275 -15.48 -19.78 29.08
CA PRO A 275 -15.60 -18.99 27.84
C PRO A 275 -16.96 -18.30 27.70
N TYR A 276 -16.97 -17.15 27.04
CA TYR A 276 -18.15 -16.35 26.73
C TYR A 276 -18.24 -16.13 25.22
N SER A 277 -19.46 -16.11 24.66
CA SER A 277 -19.67 -15.76 23.26
C SER A 277 -20.99 -15.02 23.06
N THR A 278 -21.00 -14.09 22.11
CA THR A 278 -22.21 -13.36 21.70
C THR A 278 -22.15 -13.04 20.21
N SER A 279 -23.31 -12.82 19.60
CA SER A 279 -23.42 -12.41 18.19
C SER A 279 -24.43 -11.28 18.06
N GLY A 280 -24.20 -10.40 17.08
CA GLY A 280 -25.07 -9.27 16.72
C GLY A 280 -24.94 -8.94 15.23
N THR A 281 -25.39 -7.76 14.83
CA THR A 281 -25.21 -7.27 13.44
C THR A 281 -23.76 -7.02 13.09
N TYR A 282 -22.92 -6.72 14.09
CA TYR A 282 -21.46 -6.67 13.98
C TYR A 282 -20.78 -8.03 13.75
N GLY A 283 -21.51 -9.15 13.80
CA GLY A 283 -20.95 -10.50 13.70
C GLY A 283 -20.81 -11.18 15.07
N SER A 284 -19.84 -12.09 15.22
CA SER A 284 -19.66 -12.88 16.43
C SER A 284 -18.40 -12.49 17.21
N VAL A 285 -18.49 -12.57 18.53
CA VAL A 285 -17.42 -12.25 19.49
C VAL A 285 -17.27 -13.43 20.45
N TRP A 286 -16.04 -13.87 20.67
CA TRP A 286 -15.67 -14.91 21.64
C TRP A 286 -14.67 -14.37 22.63
N VAL A 287 -14.82 -14.73 23.90
CA VAL A 287 -13.85 -14.43 24.97
C VAL A 287 -13.49 -15.73 25.67
N TYR A 288 -12.20 -16.05 25.75
CA TYR A 288 -11.72 -17.31 26.31
C TYR A 288 -10.30 -17.18 26.86
N VAL A 289 -9.88 -18.16 27.66
CA VAL A 289 -8.51 -18.25 28.18
C VAL A 289 -7.71 -19.23 27.35
N LYS A 290 -6.51 -18.86 26.91
CA LYS A 290 -5.54 -19.74 26.26
C LYS A 290 -4.13 -19.34 26.65
N ASN A 291 -3.31 -20.30 27.07
CA ASN A 291 -1.92 -20.08 27.49
C ASN A 291 -1.75 -18.96 28.54
N ASN A 292 -2.66 -18.89 29.51
CA ASN A 292 -2.75 -17.84 30.54
C ASN A 292 -3.11 -16.43 30.04
N TYR A 293 -3.45 -16.26 28.77
CA TYR A 293 -3.99 -15.01 28.26
C TYR A 293 -5.51 -15.06 28.21
N ILE A 294 -6.16 -13.92 28.52
CA ILE A 294 -7.56 -13.70 28.18
C ILE A 294 -7.59 -13.11 26.77
N ILE A 295 -8.27 -13.80 25.86
CA ILE A 295 -8.37 -13.44 24.45
C ILE A 295 -9.82 -13.12 24.14
N LEU A 296 -10.04 -11.99 23.48
CA LEU A 296 -11.26 -11.66 22.76
C LEU A 296 -10.97 -11.72 21.27
N GLU A 297 -11.78 -12.46 20.52
CA GLU A 297 -11.66 -12.62 19.07
C GLU A 297 -13.01 -12.35 18.41
N THR A 298 -12.99 -11.70 17.24
CA THR A 298 -14.21 -11.31 16.53
C THR A 298 -14.19 -11.71 15.06
N THR A 299 -15.36 -11.91 14.46
CA THR A 299 -15.47 -12.16 13.01
C THR A 299 -15.24 -10.93 12.16
N PHE A 300 -15.23 -9.74 12.77
CA PHE A 300 -14.95 -8.49 12.05
C PHE A 300 -13.46 -8.14 12.03
N GLY A 301 -12.59 -9.04 12.47
CA GLY A 301 -11.14 -8.91 12.32
C GLY A 301 -10.46 -8.12 13.42
N LEU A 302 -11.06 -8.04 14.61
CA LEU A 302 -10.44 -7.50 15.82
C LEU A 302 -10.08 -8.66 16.76
N ARG A 303 -8.87 -8.63 17.32
CA ARG A 303 -8.44 -9.57 18.36
C ARG A 303 -7.70 -8.82 19.46
N MET A 304 -8.16 -8.97 20.70
CA MET A 304 -7.55 -8.39 21.90
C MET A 304 -6.99 -9.52 22.76
N GLN A 305 -5.75 -9.37 23.23
CA GLN A 305 -5.11 -10.36 24.08
C GLN A 305 -4.42 -9.67 25.26
N ILE A 306 -4.85 -9.99 26.49
CA ILE A 306 -4.25 -9.49 27.73
C ILE A 306 -3.63 -10.62 28.55
N ASP A 307 -2.60 -10.29 29.33
CA ASP A 307 -1.79 -11.27 30.05
C ASP A 307 -2.12 -11.43 31.54
N GLY A 308 -3.07 -10.66 32.03
CA GLY A 308 -3.43 -10.64 33.45
C GLY A 308 -2.47 -9.82 34.33
N LYS A 309 -1.62 -8.98 33.72
CA LYS A 309 -0.70 -8.10 34.42
C LYS A 309 -0.89 -6.66 33.96
N ASN A 310 -0.30 -6.29 32.83
CA ASN A 310 -0.36 -4.93 32.28
C ASN A 310 -0.16 -4.89 30.76
N ARG A 311 -0.10 -6.05 30.09
CA ARG A 311 0.22 -6.13 28.65
C ARG A 311 -1.05 -6.36 27.85
N LEU A 312 -1.10 -5.72 26.69
CA LEU A 312 -2.15 -5.84 25.70
C LEU A 312 -1.52 -5.97 24.31
N PHE A 313 -1.97 -6.96 23.55
CA PHE A 313 -1.77 -7.05 22.12
C PHE A 313 -3.12 -6.87 21.43
N LEU A 314 -3.19 -5.85 20.59
CA LEU A 314 -4.36 -5.49 19.81
C LEU A 314 -4.08 -5.77 18.33
N GLN A 315 -4.74 -6.77 17.78
CA GLN A 315 -4.57 -7.19 16.40
C GLN A 315 -5.79 -6.80 15.57
N VAL A 316 -5.52 -6.25 14.38
CA VAL A 316 -6.53 -5.89 13.39
C VAL A 316 -6.16 -6.46 12.03
N ASP A 317 -7.16 -6.90 11.28
CA ASP A 317 -6.98 -7.37 9.92
C ASP A 317 -6.65 -6.23 8.94
N GLU A 318 -6.02 -6.57 7.80
CA GLU A 318 -5.53 -5.59 6.82
C GLU A 318 -6.66 -4.80 6.13
N HIS A 319 -7.93 -5.21 6.22
CA HIS A 319 -9.04 -4.40 5.71
C HIS A 319 -9.23 -3.10 6.47
N TYR A 320 -8.72 -2.99 7.70
CA TYR A 320 -8.75 -1.75 8.47
C TYR A 320 -7.61 -0.77 8.12
N LYS A 321 -6.77 -1.09 7.13
CA LYS A 321 -5.68 -0.22 6.71
C LYS A 321 -6.25 1.13 6.23
N TYR A 322 -5.72 2.24 6.75
CA TYR A 322 -6.22 3.61 6.56
C TYR A 322 -7.61 3.92 7.15
N GLU A 323 -8.23 2.99 7.88
CA GLU A 323 -9.57 3.20 8.45
C GLU A 323 -9.55 3.53 9.95
N LEU A 324 -8.39 3.36 10.61
CA LEU A 324 -8.26 3.47 12.06
C LEU A 324 -7.67 4.82 12.47
N CYS A 325 -7.95 5.21 13.71
CA CYS A 325 -7.21 6.26 14.40
C CYS A 325 -7.23 6.01 15.93
N GLY A 326 -6.42 6.75 16.68
CA GLY A 326 -6.25 6.61 18.12
C GLY A 326 -4.79 6.48 18.52
N LEU A 327 -4.52 6.11 19.78
CA LEU A 327 -3.16 5.91 20.28
C LEU A 327 -2.37 4.82 19.53
N CYS A 328 -3.05 3.85 18.92
CA CYS A 328 -2.43 2.81 18.09
C CYS A 328 -2.10 3.27 16.66
N GLY A 329 -2.27 4.55 16.33
CA GLY A 329 -1.94 5.11 15.02
C GLY A 329 -3.04 4.96 13.97
N THR A 330 -2.69 5.23 12.71
CA THR A 330 -3.63 5.27 11.58
C THR A 330 -3.70 3.96 10.79
N TYR A 331 -2.71 3.08 10.99
CA TYR A 331 -2.50 1.87 10.20
C TYR A 331 -2.40 2.19 8.69
N SER A 332 -1.59 3.18 8.34
CA SER A 332 -1.34 3.63 6.97
C SER A 332 -0.13 2.91 6.34
N GLY A 333 0.74 2.35 7.16
CA GLY A 333 2.08 1.89 6.82
C GLY A 333 3.16 2.97 6.99
N TYR A 334 2.82 4.17 7.48
CA TYR A 334 3.72 5.30 7.62
C TYR A 334 3.69 5.85 9.04
N GLN A 335 4.80 5.71 9.76
CA GLN A 335 4.89 6.16 11.16
C GLN A 335 4.70 7.67 11.35
N ASP A 336 4.98 8.47 10.32
CA ASP A 336 4.92 9.93 10.39
C ASP A 336 3.49 10.47 10.56
N ASP A 337 2.47 9.66 10.26
CA ASP A 337 1.05 10.04 10.40
C ASP A 337 0.35 9.38 11.59
N ASP A 338 1.06 8.66 12.45
CA ASP A 338 0.46 7.98 13.61
C ASP A 338 -0.02 8.93 14.73
N PHE A 339 0.51 10.16 14.77
CA PHE A 339 0.11 11.19 15.73
C PHE A 339 -0.83 12.25 15.14
N VAL A 340 -1.92 11.80 14.51
CA VAL A 340 -2.98 12.71 14.03
C VAL A 340 -4.02 12.91 15.13
N THR A 341 -4.23 14.16 15.54
CA THR A 341 -5.31 14.51 16.48
C THR A 341 -6.67 14.54 15.78
N PRO A 342 -7.79 14.27 16.49
CA PRO A 342 -9.15 14.28 15.92
C PRO A 342 -9.57 15.63 15.30
N GLU A 343 -8.90 16.73 15.65
CA GLU A 343 -9.10 18.05 15.06
C GLU A 343 -8.01 18.35 14.02
N GLU A 344 -8.34 18.10 12.76
CA GLU A 344 -7.67 18.59 11.54
C GLU A 344 -6.24 18.13 11.25
N ASN A 345 -5.99 17.97 9.94
CA ASN A 345 -4.69 17.92 9.25
C ASN A 345 -3.74 19.09 9.61
N LYS A 346 -3.25 19.15 10.85
CA LYS A 346 -2.21 20.08 11.27
C LYS A 346 -1.23 19.36 12.17
N ASN A 347 -0.05 19.11 11.59
CA ASN A 347 1.18 18.71 12.26
C ASN A 347 1.34 19.40 13.63
N TYR A 348 0.98 18.69 14.69
CA TYR A 348 1.53 18.93 16.01
C TYR A 348 2.50 17.80 16.29
N TYR A 349 3.78 18.06 15.97
CA TYR A 349 4.89 17.32 16.55
C TYR A 349 4.72 17.37 18.06
N SER A 350 4.27 16.28 18.68
CA SER A 350 4.46 16.11 20.12
C SER A 350 5.97 16.07 20.34
N ASN A 351 6.46 17.06 21.08
CA ASN A 351 7.86 17.17 21.43
C ASN A 351 8.24 16.00 22.36
N SER A 352 8.77 14.93 21.77
CA SER A 352 9.87 14.16 22.35
C SER A 352 10.66 13.47 21.24
N LYS A 353 11.46 14.25 20.50
CA LYS A 353 12.64 13.67 19.86
C LYS A 353 13.61 13.25 20.97
N GLN A 354 13.47 12.03 21.48
CA GLN A 354 14.52 11.41 22.28
C GLN A 354 15.57 10.89 21.28
N ASN A 355 16.77 11.46 21.35
CA ASN A 355 17.91 11.03 20.55
C ASN A 355 18.32 9.61 20.94
N ASP A 356 18.27 8.67 20.02
CA ASP A 356 18.84 7.34 20.22
C ASP A 356 20.17 7.19 19.48
N TYR A 357 21.26 7.27 20.24
CA TYR A 357 22.53 6.65 19.89
C TYR A 357 22.91 5.65 21.00
N ILE A 358 22.94 4.37 20.61
CA ILE A 358 23.82 3.29 21.10
C ILE A 358 23.58 2.81 22.54
N PHE A 359 23.20 1.53 22.71
CA PHE A 359 24.07 0.46 23.25
C PHE A 359 23.39 -0.91 23.09
N LEU A 360 23.75 -1.61 22.00
CA LEU A 360 23.53 -3.05 21.79
C LEU A 360 24.53 -3.82 22.66
N TYR A 361 24.11 -4.43 23.78
CA TYR A 361 24.90 -5.53 24.38
C TYR A 361 24.08 -6.57 25.19
N THR A 362 22.74 -6.56 25.13
CA THR A 362 21.93 -7.57 25.83
C THR A 362 20.96 -8.36 24.94
N LEU A 363 20.76 -7.98 23.67
CA LEU A 363 19.93 -8.73 22.70
C LEU A 363 20.74 -9.63 21.75
N GLU A 364 22.07 -9.65 21.85
CA GLU A 364 22.94 -10.59 21.12
C GLU A 364 23.09 -11.95 21.84
N ALA A 365 22.23 -12.25 22.82
CA ALA A 365 22.07 -13.61 23.28
C ALA A 365 21.44 -14.46 22.16
N THR A 366 22.09 -15.57 21.82
CA THR A 366 21.83 -16.47 20.67
C THR A 366 20.39 -16.98 20.49
N ASN A 367 19.50 -16.74 21.45
CA ASN A 367 18.09 -17.13 21.39
C ASN A 367 17.14 -16.00 20.96
N PHE A 368 17.59 -14.74 20.97
CA PHE A 368 16.79 -13.55 20.59
C PHE A 368 17.01 -13.15 19.11
N SER A 369 18.00 -13.72 18.43
CA SER A 369 18.36 -13.38 17.05
C SER A 369 17.31 -13.76 16.00
N THR A 370 16.34 -14.64 16.33
CA THR A 370 15.28 -15.07 15.41
C THR A 370 14.14 -14.07 15.29
N CYS A 371 13.98 -13.14 16.23
CA CYS A 371 12.90 -12.15 16.24
C CYS A 371 13.47 -10.73 16.34
N VAL A 372 13.79 -10.09 15.22
CA VAL A 372 14.39 -8.74 15.30
C VAL A 372 13.30 -7.69 15.50
N ILE A 373 12.98 -7.40 16.77
CA ILE A 373 12.07 -6.31 17.17
C ILE A 373 12.82 -5.37 18.13
N LEU A 374 13.78 -4.61 17.57
CA LEU A 374 14.66 -3.68 18.31
C LEU A 374 13.89 -2.62 19.11
N ILE A 375 12.64 -2.34 18.74
CA ILE A 375 11.81 -1.30 19.38
C ILE A 375 11.49 -1.58 20.86
N TYR A 376 11.60 -2.82 21.35
CA TYR A 376 11.43 -3.13 22.79
C TYR A 376 12.68 -2.85 23.62
N LEU A 377 13.86 -2.67 23.00
CA LEU A 377 15.12 -2.49 23.72
C LEU A 377 15.16 -1.16 24.47
N ASN A 378 14.74 -0.08 23.82
CA ASN A 378 14.76 1.26 24.42
C ASN A 378 13.87 1.34 25.65
N SER A 379 12.64 0.82 25.54
CA SER A 379 11.69 0.68 26.64
C SER A 379 12.26 -0.15 27.80
N CYS A 380 12.89 -1.29 27.49
CA CYS A 380 13.54 -2.13 28.49
C CYS A 380 14.65 -1.39 29.26
N VAL A 381 15.50 -0.63 28.57
CA VAL A 381 16.55 0.19 29.21
C VAL A 381 15.93 1.29 30.06
N TYR A 382 14.89 1.96 29.58
CA TYR A 382 14.18 3.01 30.31
C TYR A 382 13.60 2.48 31.62
N ASP A 383 12.78 1.43 31.54
CA ASP A 383 12.13 0.74 32.66
C ASP A 383 13.16 0.29 33.72
N TYR A 384 14.24 -0.37 33.28
CA TYR A 384 15.30 -0.85 34.17
C TYR A 384 16.01 0.31 34.88
N CYS A 385 16.28 1.41 34.17
CA CYS A 385 16.91 2.59 34.77
C CYS A 385 15.97 3.30 35.75
N ALA A 386 14.69 3.48 35.39
CA ALA A 386 13.68 4.14 36.19
C ALA A 386 13.45 3.42 37.53
N THR A 387 13.62 2.10 37.54
CA THR A 387 13.49 1.23 38.72
C THR A 387 14.81 0.97 39.45
N SER A 388 15.88 1.71 39.12
CA SER A 388 17.21 1.55 39.73
C SER A 388 17.79 0.14 39.58
N GLY A 389 17.51 -0.50 38.45
CA GLY A 389 18.03 -1.81 38.08
C GLY A 389 17.21 -2.97 38.62
N ASP A 390 15.89 -2.82 38.77
CA ASP A 390 15.03 -3.89 39.27
C ASP A 390 14.96 -5.08 38.30
N GLN A 391 15.30 -6.25 38.81
CA GLN A 391 15.35 -7.49 38.02
C GLN A 391 13.96 -7.96 37.58
N HIS A 392 12.92 -7.70 38.38
CA HIS A 392 11.55 -8.05 38.01
C HIS A 392 11.11 -7.26 36.78
N THR A 393 11.34 -5.95 36.81
CA THR A 393 11.03 -5.02 35.72
C THR A 393 11.76 -5.41 34.44
N LEU A 394 13.06 -5.74 34.51
CA LEU A 394 13.83 -6.25 33.37
C LEU A 394 13.18 -7.50 32.75
N CYS A 395 12.73 -8.45 33.58
CA CYS A 395 12.12 -9.68 33.10
C CYS A 395 10.74 -9.49 32.49
N GLU A 396 9.96 -8.51 32.96
CA GLU A 396 8.68 -8.14 32.35
C GLU A 396 8.88 -7.49 30.96
N SER A 397 9.88 -6.63 30.78
CA SER A 397 10.22 -6.05 29.48
C SER A 397 10.70 -7.12 28.49
N LEU A 398 11.54 -8.07 28.92
CA LEU A 398 11.98 -9.20 28.10
C LEU A 398 10.82 -10.15 27.74
N GLN A 399 9.92 -10.43 28.68
CA GLN A 399 8.72 -11.23 28.44
C GLN A 399 7.77 -10.52 27.45
N SER A 400 7.69 -9.19 27.48
CA SER A 400 6.92 -8.39 26.49
C SER A 400 7.41 -8.63 25.08
N TYR A 401 8.71 -8.49 24.87
CA TYR A 401 9.35 -8.80 23.58
C TYR A 401 9.10 -10.26 23.16
N ALA A 402 9.31 -11.23 24.06
CA ALA A 402 9.14 -12.64 23.73
C ALA A 402 7.68 -12.99 23.35
N THR A 403 6.73 -12.36 24.02
CA THR A 403 5.30 -12.52 23.72
C THR A 403 4.96 -11.88 22.37
N ALA A 404 5.51 -10.70 22.07
CA ALA A 404 5.31 -10.04 20.78
C ALA A 404 5.78 -10.92 19.62
N CYS A 405 6.92 -11.60 19.79
CA CYS A 405 7.42 -12.58 18.82
C CYS A 405 6.41 -13.73 18.62
N GLN A 406 5.90 -14.31 19.70
CA GLN A 406 4.92 -15.40 19.63
C GLN A 406 3.63 -14.94 18.94
N VAL A 407 3.15 -13.74 19.24
CA VAL A 407 1.96 -13.13 18.60
C VAL A 407 2.20 -12.88 17.11
N ALA A 408 3.43 -12.56 16.70
CA ALA A 408 3.84 -12.46 15.31
C ALA A 408 4.11 -13.82 14.63
N GLY A 409 3.84 -14.94 15.30
CA GLY A 409 4.03 -16.29 14.77
C GLY A 409 5.47 -16.82 14.84
N THR A 410 6.34 -16.17 15.61
CA THR A 410 7.72 -16.60 15.83
C THR A 410 7.91 -17.06 17.27
N GLU A 411 8.12 -18.36 17.49
CA GLU A 411 8.45 -18.88 18.82
C GLU A 411 9.94 -18.69 19.13
N LEU A 412 10.24 -18.05 20.25
CA LEU A 412 11.59 -17.96 20.78
C LEU A 412 11.93 -19.22 21.59
N PRO A 413 13.05 -19.90 21.31
CA PRO A 413 13.49 -21.03 22.13
C PRO A 413 13.87 -20.55 23.55
N ASN A 414 13.38 -21.24 24.59
CA ASN A 414 13.65 -21.07 26.03
C ASN A 414 14.49 -19.83 26.41
N TRP A 415 13.95 -18.64 26.15
CA TRP A 415 14.70 -17.39 26.24
C TRP A 415 15.10 -17.04 27.69
N GLN A 416 14.43 -17.66 28.67
CA GLN A 416 14.75 -17.55 30.09
C GLN A 416 16.04 -18.33 30.46
N THR A 417 16.40 -19.36 29.69
CA THR A 417 17.57 -20.20 30.02
C THR A 417 18.86 -19.43 29.74
N GLY A 418 19.71 -19.30 30.77
CA GLY A 418 20.96 -18.54 30.67
C GLY A 418 20.80 -17.02 30.81
N THR A 419 19.61 -16.52 31.14
CA THR A 419 19.36 -15.13 31.53
C THR A 419 19.05 -15.03 33.01
N VAL A 420 19.14 -13.81 33.57
CA VAL A 420 18.74 -13.51 34.96
C VAL A 420 17.25 -13.81 35.24
N CYS A 421 16.44 -14.04 34.20
CA CYS A 421 15.01 -14.34 34.33
C CYS A 421 14.70 -15.84 34.49
N GLY A 422 15.69 -16.72 34.25
CA GLY A 422 15.53 -18.17 34.38
C GLY A 422 15.22 -18.64 35.79
N GLU A 423 15.82 -18.03 36.81
CA GLU A 423 15.60 -18.40 38.22
C GLU A 423 14.38 -17.69 38.84
N TYR A 424 13.99 -16.54 38.29
CA TYR A 424 12.96 -15.66 38.86
C TYR A 424 11.53 -16.08 38.50
N LEU A 425 11.28 -16.48 37.25
CA LEU A 425 9.93 -16.87 36.77
C LEU A 425 9.45 -18.23 37.29
N HIS A 426 10.33 -19.05 37.89
CA HIS A 426 9.96 -20.31 38.55
C HIS A 426 9.53 -20.13 40.01
N GLN A 427 9.65 -18.93 40.58
CA GLN A 427 9.33 -18.62 41.98
C GLN A 427 8.01 -17.85 42.19
N ILE A 428 7.30 -17.51 41.09
CA ILE A 428 5.96 -16.91 41.07
C ILE A 428 5.01 -17.94 40.47
#